data_AF-A0A1X0JQ53-F1
#
_entry.id   AF-A0A1X0JQ53-F1
#
_cell.length_a   1.000
_cell.length_b   1.000
_cell.length_c   1.000
_cell.angle_alpha   90.00
_cell.angle_beta   90.00
_cell.angle_gamma   90.00
#
_symmetry.space_group_name_H-M   'P 1'
#
loop_
_entity.id
_entity.type
_entity.pdbx_description
1 polymer ?
#
loop_
_entity_poly.entity_id
_entity_poly.type
_entity_poly.pdbx_seq_one_letter_code
_entity_poly.pdbx_strand_id
1 'polypeptide(L)'
;MPARITASREHVEHRWRRVRVYTYLTLSDEPVQQVIREECTCTGRPHKQFRQRYRDGRQWVYRKPHGFTPVLYRPNAIQHAAKTGAWVWVTEGEKDADTLTALGRLATTNAQGAANFPAELIDAFAGVNVAIVADRDLAGYQRAINLHERLQGRAAQVVLLTPAIEVDKADVTDHVNSGLWERSDLFGGFTIITPAELYALAAAAKARWAADRFDTALQEARAHHDRRGLVHGSARNAARWLAEAAAQLRAVQDTHDELQHHSNQHRSPVAGRAAEAVETLLQRLIVDYRRSTRRPPTHPDFKESA
;
A
#
# COMPACT_ATOMS: atom_id res chain seq x y z
N MET A 1 6.75 -15.30 -15.90
CA MET A 1 7.33 -14.29 -16.82
C MET A 1 8.79 -14.65 -17.13
N PRO A 2 9.35 -14.29 -18.30
CA PRO A 2 10.79 -14.41 -18.55
C PRO A 2 11.60 -13.63 -17.51
N ALA A 3 12.90 -13.93 -17.39
CA ALA A 3 13.76 -13.19 -16.48
C ALA A 3 13.86 -11.72 -16.88
N ARG A 4 13.89 -10.85 -15.88
CA ARG A 4 14.23 -9.44 -16.02
C ARG A 4 15.71 -9.28 -16.34
N ILE A 5 16.02 -8.47 -17.33
CA ILE A 5 17.39 -8.20 -17.82
C ILE A 5 17.74 -6.71 -17.79
N THR A 6 16.78 -5.83 -17.53
CA THR A 6 17.03 -4.38 -17.37
C THR A 6 17.37 -3.99 -15.93
N ALA A 7 16.97 -4.82 -14.96
CA ALA A 7 17.34 -4.64 -13.57
C ALA A 7 18.77 -5.12 -13.32
N SER A 8 19.65 -4.23 -12.89
CA SER A 8 20.92 -4.61 -12.27
C SER A 8 20.65 -5.36 -10.96
N ARG A 9 21.08 -6.62 -10.87
CA ARG A 9 21.05 -7.37 -9.61
C ARG A 9 22.36 -7.13 -8.87
N GLU A 10 22.45 -6.03 -8.15
CA GLU A 10 23.48 -5.90 -7.13
C GLU A 10 23.02 -6.68 -5.90
N HIS A 11 23.70 -7.79 -5.60
CA HIS A 11 23.46 -8.52 -4.36
C HIS A 11 24.14 -7.75 -3.24
N VAL A 12 23.37 -6.90 -2.56
CA VAL A 12 23.88 -6.12 -1.44
C VAL A 12 23.65 -6.91 -0.16
N GLU A 13 24.73 -7.21 0.56
CA GLU A 13 24.64 -7.81 1.88
C GLU A 13 24.12 -6.78 2.88
N HIS A 14 22.88 -6.99 3.34
CA HIS A 14 22.25 -6.07 4.28
C HIS A 14 22.79 -6.28 5.70
N ARG A 15 23.34 -5.21 6.29
CA ARG A 15 23.65 -5.13 7.71
C ARG A 15 22.48 -4.54 8.49
N TRP A 16 21.58 -5.43 8.90
CA TRP A 16 20.37 -5.05 9.62
C TRP A 16 20.67 -4.60 11.05
N ARG A 17 20.21 -3.40 11.41
CA ARG A 17 20.24 -2.90 12.79
C ARG A 17 18.82 -2.84 13.33
N ARG A 18 18.59 -3.46 14.49
CA ARG A 18 17.35 -3.28 15.25
C ARG A 18 17.21 -1.82 15.68
N VAL A 19 16.13 -1.17 15.25
CA VAL A 19 15.82 0.23 15.60
C VAL A 19 14.68 0.35 16.59
N ARG A 20 13.71 -0.58 16.58
CA ARG A 20 12.55 -0.54 17.47
C ARG A 20 12.01 -1.94 17.75
N VAL A 21 11.44 -2.13 18.93
CA VAL A 21 10.68 -3.34 19.29
C VAL A 21 9.32 -2.90 19.80
N TYR A 22 8.27 -3.27 19.08
CA TYR A 22 6.88 -3.08 19.48
C TYR A 22 6.44 -4.34 20.22
N THR A 23 6.10 -4.20 21.50
CA THR A 23 5.64 -5.33 22.32
C THR A 23 4.13 -5.30 22.40
N TYR A 24 3.52 -6.41 21.99
CA TYR A 24 2.09 -6.66 22.06
C TYR A 24 1.78 -7.34 23.39
N LEU A 25 0.87 -6.73 24.14
CA LEU A 25 0.49 -7.14 25.47
C LEU A 25 -0.95 -7.67 25.46
N THR A 26 -1.28 -8.54 26.41
CA THR A 26 -2.68 -8.81 26.76
C THR A 26 -3.28 -7.61 27.50
N LEU A 27 -4.58 -7.67 27.82
CA LEU A 27 -5.24 -6.69 28.68
C LEU A 27 -4.73 -6.71 30.13
N SER A 28 -4.03 -7.77 30.53
CA SER A 28 -3.37 -7.91 31.84
C SER A 28 -1.88 -7.53 31.78
N ASP A 29 -1.46 -6.81 30.74
CA ASP A 29 -0.08 -6.37 30.50
C ASP A 29 0.96 -7.50 30.32
N GLU A 30 0.51 -8.70 29.94
CA GLU A 30 1.41 -9.83 29.67
C GLU A 30 1.92 -9.79 28.23
N PRO A 31 3.24 -9.89 27.98
CA PRO A 31 3.79 -9.85 26.63
C PRO A 31 3.59 -11.16 25.87
N VAL A 32 2.93 -11.09 24.72
CA VAL A 32 2.58 -12.26 23.89
C VAL A 32 3.27 -12.27 22.53
N GLN A 33 3.59 -11.10 21.98
CA GLN A 33 4.24 -10.97 20.68
C GLN A 33 5.13 -9.73 20.65
N GLN A 34 6.16 -9.77 19.81
CA GLN A 34 7.00 -8.63 19.49
C GLN A 34 7.18 -8.50 17.99
N VAL A 35 7.03 -7.28 17.49
CA VAL A 35 7.42 -6.88 16.13
C VAL A 35 8.70 -6.06 16.24
N ILE A 36 9.75 -6.54 15.60
CA ILE A 36 11.09 -5.99 15.63
C ILE A 36 11.33 -5.30 14.30
N ARG A 37 11.43 -3.98 14.33
CA ARG A 37 11.82 -3.18 13.17
C ARG A 37 13.34 -3.15 13.07
N GLU A 38 13.85 -3.53 11.92
CA GLU A 38 15.26 -3.46 11.58
C GLU A 38 15.46 -2.61 10.32
N GLU A 39 16.55 -1.86 10.28
CA GLU A 39 16.87 -0.96 9.16
C GLU A 39 18.30 -1.18 8.66
N CYS A 40 18.52 -0.90 7.37
CA CYS A 40 19.84 -0.85 6.72
C CYS A 40 19.91 0.33 5.77
N THR A 41 21.05 1.02 5.68
CA THR A 41 21.30 2.10 4.71
C THR A 41 22.37 1.74 3.68
N CYS A 42 22.67 0.44 3.55
CA CYS A 42 23.74 -0.14 2.75
C CYS A 42 23.73 0.23 1.25
N THR A 43 22.61 0.70 0.69
CA THR A 43 22.51 1.11 -0.72
C THR A 43 22.36 2.63 -0.89
N GLY A 44 22.68 3.43 0.14
CA GLY A 44 22.42 4.87 0.16
C GLY A 44 20.94 5.26 0.30
N ARG A 45 20.04 4.27 0.40
CA ARG A 45 18.61 4.45 0.71
C ARG A 45 18.23 3.61 1.93
N PRO A 46 17.28 4.05 2.76
CA PRO A 46 16.84 3.27 3.91
C PRO A 46 16.03 2.04 3.44
N HIS A 47 16.42 0.88 3.93
CA HIS A 47 15.69 -0.38 3.85
C HIS A 47 15.12 -0.70 5.22
N LYS A 48 13.93 -1.29 5.25
CA LYS A 48 13.28 -1.74 6.48
C LYS A 48 12.81 -3.19 6.36
N GLN A 49 12.93 -3.95 7.44
CA GLN A 49 12.26 -5.24 7.60
C GLN A 49 11.64 -5.36 8.98
N PHE A 50 10.64 -6.24 9.09
CA PHE A 50 9.91 -6.48 10.33
C PHE A 50 9.96 -7.96 10.67
N ARG A 51 10.67 -8.30 11.75
CA ARG A 51 10.73 -9.66 12.28
C ARG A 51 9.74 -9.82 13.41
N GLN A 52 9.05 -10.96 13.47
CA GLN A 52 8.12 -11.24 14.55
C GLN A 52 8.66 -12.35 15.43
N ARG A 53 8.44 -12.22 16.74
CA ARG A 53 8.65 -13.29 17.70
C ARG A 53 7.49 -13.33 18.69
N TYR A 54 7.24 -14.49 19.24
CA TYR A 54 6.07 -14.80 20.06
C TYR A 54 6.53 -15.35 21.39
N ARG A 55 5.69 -15.17 22.41
CA ARG A 55 5.92 -15.77 23.71
C ARG A 55 5.55 -17.25 23.68
N ASP A 56 6.45 -18.07 24.19
CA ASP A 56 6.22 -19.49 24.48
C ASP A 56 6.75 -19.77 25.89
N GLY A 57 5.84 -19.82 26.86
CA GLY A 57 6.17 -19.75 28.28
C GLY A 57 7.06 -18.54 28.62
N ARG A 58 8.29 -18.80 29.10
CA ARG A 58 9.27 -17.75 29.44
C ARG A 58 10.21 -17.39 28.29
N GLN A 59 10.09 -18.03 27.13
CA GLN A 59 10.99 -17.84 25.99
C GLN A 59 10.35 -17.00 24.88
N TRP A 60 11.19 -16.49 23.99
CA TRP A 60 10.77 -15.84 22.75
C TRP A 60 11.13 -16.74 21.57
N VAL A 61 10.13 -17.11 20.77
CA VAL A 61 10.29 -17.98 19.60
C VAL A 61 9.93 -17.24 18.32
N TYR A 62 10.66 -17.47 17.22
CA TYR A 62 10.39 -16.82 15.93
C TYR A 62 9.32 -17.55 15.10
N ARG A 63 9.04 -18.81 15.43
CA ARG A 63 7.92 -19.55 14.86
C ARG A 63 6.66 -19.24 15.65
N LYS A 64 5.58 -18.85 14.98
CA LYS A 64 4.27 -18.63 15.61
C LYS A 64 3.80 -19.92 16.30
N PRO A 65 3.55 -19.92 17.62
CA PRO A 65 3.02 -21.08 18.33
C PRO A 65 1.65 -21.49 17.79
N HIS A 66 1.36 -22.80 17.84
CA HIS A 66 0.03 -23.30 17.51
C HIS A 66 -1.00 -22.73 18.51
N GLY A 67 -2.17 -22.31 18.02
CA GLY A 67 -3.22 -21.74 18.86
C GLY A 67 -2.94 -20.32 19.37
N PHE A 68 -1.94 -19.61 18.84
CA PHE A 68 -1.68 -18.22 19.23
C PHE A 68 -2.87 -17.30 18.88
N THR A 69 -3.43 -16.67 19.89
CA THR A 69 -4.47 -15.64 19.75
C THR A 69 -3.84 -14.28 19.45
N PRO A 70 -4.18 -13.63 18.32
CA PRO A 70 -3.69 -12.29 18.03
C PRO A 70 -4.24 -11.27 19.04
N VAL A 71 -3.45 -10.24 19.31
CA VAL A 71 -3.88 -9.08 20.11
C VAL A 71 -3.59 -7.80 19.35
N LEU A 72 -4.31 -6.74 19.69
CA LEU A 72 -4.04 -5.39 19.19
C LEU A 72 -2.81 -4.79 19.88
N TYR A 73 -2.08 -3.93 19.18
CA TYR A 73 -1.03 -3.13 19.79
C TYR A 73 -1.65 -2.09 20.73
N ARG A 74 -1.20 -1.98 21.98
CA ARG A 74 -1.82 -1.09 23.00
C ARG A 74 -3.31 -1.37 23.22
N PRO A 75 -3.72 -2.61 23.55
CA PRO A 75 -5.14 -2.97 23.61
C PRO A 75 -5.93 -2.20 24.69
N ASN A 76 -5.26 -1.68 25.72
CA ASN A 76 -5.88 -0.81 26.73
C ASN A 76 -6.40 0.52 26.17
N ALA A 77 -5.91 0.98 25.01
CA ALA A 77 -6.44 2.14 24.30
C ALA A 77 -7.91 1.95 23.92
N ILE A 78 -8.27 0.72 23.52
CA ILE A 78 -9.65 0.32 23.17
C ILE A 78 -10.55 0.37 24.40
N GLN A 79 -10.10 -0.22 25.52
CA GLN A 79 -10.87 -0.21 26.76
C GLN A 79 -11.11 1.20 27.28
N HIS A 80 -10.10 2.06 27.18
CA HIS A 80 -10.24 3.45 27.59
C HIS A 80 -11.23 4.20 26.69
N ALA A 81 -11.17 3.99 25.37
CA ALA A 81 -12.11 4.56 24.42
C ALA A 81 -13.55 4.11 24.71
N ALA A 82 -13.76 2.81 24.96
CA ALA A 82 -15.08 2.26 25.30
C ALA A 82 -15.67 2.87 26.59
N LYS A 83 -14.84 3.15 27.60
CA LYS A 83 -15.29 3.74 28.88
C LYS A 83 -15.59 5.23 28.80
N THR A 84 -14.87 5.96 27.95
CA THR A 84 -14.89 7.43 27.93
C THR A 84 -15.66 8.01 26.75
N GLY A 85 -15.99 7.19 25.75
CA GLY A 85 -16.54 7.64 24.48
C GLY A 85 -15.50 8.31 23.57
N ALA A 86 -14.21 8.32 23.94
CA ALA A 86 -13.15 8.86 23.12
C ALA A 86 -12.95 8.04 21.83
N TRP A 87 -12.38 8.67 20.80
CA TRP A 87 -12.01 7.99 19.57
C TRP A 87 -10.74 7.15 19.75
N VAL A 88 -10.78 5.91 19.27
CA VAL A 88 -9.58 5.09 19.08
C VAL A 88 -9.13 5.14 17.61
N TRP A 89 -7.85 5.43 17.43
CA TRP A 89 -7.21 5.55 16.12
C TRP A 89 -6.61 4.22 15.71
N VAL A 90 -7.01 3.70 14.54
CA VAL A 90 -6.49 2.47 13.95
C VAL A 90 -5.58 2.83 12.79
N THR A 91 -4.28 2.83 13.07
CA THR A 91 -3.22 3.13 12.09
C THR A 91 -2.81 1.87 11.33
N GLU A 92 -2.05 2.00 10.24
CA GLU A 92 -1.49 0.85 9.53
C GLU A 92 -0.37 0.17 10.35
N GLY A 93 0.56 0.94 10.91
CA GLY A 93 1.75 0.43 11.59
C GLY A 93 1.96 0.98 13.00
N GLU A 94 2.80 0.29 13.78
CA GLU A 94 3.03 0.62 15.19
C GLU A 94 3.76 1.96 15.37
N LYS A 95 4.57 2.38 14.38
CA LYS A 95 5.22 3.70 14.35
C LYS A 95 4.19 4.83 14.38
N ASP A 96 3.13 4.70 13.60
CA ASP A 96 2.09 5.70 13.48
C ASP A 96 1.18 5.71 14.72
N ALA A 97 0.89 4.53 15.27
CA ALA A 97 0.25 4.41 16.58
C ALA A 97 1.07 5.07 17.69
N ASP A 98 2.40 4.87 17.71
CA ASP A 98 3.30 5.53 18.66
C ASP A 98 3.29 7.05 18.48
N THR A 99 3.29 7.54 17.24
CA THR A 99 3.22 8.98 16.92
C THR A 99 1.94 9.62 17.46
N LEU A 100 0.77 9.04 17.18
CA LEU A 100 -0.51 9.55 17.71
C LEU A 100 -0.60 9.43 19.22
N THR A 101 -0.05 8.36 19.80
CA THR A 101 0.00 8.20 21.26
C THR A 101 0.84 9.30 21.91
N ALA A 102 1.98 9.65 21.32
CA ALA A 102 2.81 10.76 21.81
C ALA A 102 2.09 12.12 21.77
N LEU A 103 1.10 12.26 20.88
CA LEU A 103 0.22 13.42 20.78
C LEU A 103 -1.01 13.34 21.70
N GLY A 104 -1.09 12.32 22.56
CA GLY A 104 -2.18 12.14 23.54
C GLY A 104 -3.44 11.47 22.97
N ARG A 105 -3.37 10.85 21.79
CA ARG A 105 -4.50 10.09 21.22
C ARG A 105 -4.44 8.62 21.62
N LEU A 106 -5.60 7.98 21.72
CA LEU A 106 -5.71 6.53 21.89
C LEU A 106 -5.48 5.89 20.53
N ALA A 107 -4.35 5.21 20.33
CA ALA A 107 -4.00 4.63 19.04
C ALA A 107 -3.56 3.17 19.13
N THR A 108 -3.89 2.40 18.10
CA THR A 108 -3.64 0.96 18.00
C THR A 108 -3.36 0.55 16.54
N THR A 109 -2.94 -0.71 16.37
CA THR A 109 -2.88 -1.43 15.09
C THR A 109 -2.80 -2.96 15.34
N ASN A 110 -2.91 -3.75 14.28
CA ASN A 110 -2.61 -5.19 14.26
C ASN A 110 -1.12 -5.44 14.00
N ALA A 111 -0.63 -6.64 14.33
CA ALA A 111 0.65 -7.10 13.80
C ALA A 111 0.50 -7.53 12.32
N GLN A 112 1.60 -7.56 11.56
CA GLN A 112 1.65 -7.95 10.13
C GLN A 112 1.18 -6.88 9.11
N GLY A 113 1.06 -5.62 9.51
CA GLY A 113 0.82 -4.49 8.60
C GLY A 113 -0.54 -4.54 7.89
N ALA A 114 -0.65 -3.87 6.73
CA ALA A 114 -1.93 -3.65 6.06
C ALA A 114 -2.66 -4.90 5.56
N ALA A 115 -1.94 -5.91 5.10
CA ALA A 115 -2.55 -7.03 4.39
C ALA A 115 -3.32 -8.01 5.28
N ASN A 116 -3.16 -7.96 6.61
CA ASN A 116 -3.63 -9.01 7.50
C ASN A 116 -4.21 -8.45 8.81
N PHE A 117 -5.47 -8.00 8.78
CA PHE A 117 -6.21 -7.68 10.01
C PHE A 117 -7.05 -8.88 10.47
N PRO A 118 -6.66 -9.61 11.54
CA PRO A 118 -7.35 -10.83 11.95
C PRO A 118 -8.83 -10.61 12.30
N ALA A 119 -9.70 -11.58 11.97
CA ALA A 119 -11.14 -11.54 12.25
C ALA A 119 -11.44 -11.36 13.73
N GLU A 120 -10.65 -12.02 14.56
CA GLU A 120 -10.77 -12.10 16.01
C GLU A 120 -10.55 -10.74 16.69
N LEU A 121 -9.90 -9.78 16.02
CA LEU A 121 -9.64 -8.46 16.59
C LEU A 121 -10.79 -7.48 16.37
N ILE A 122 -11.75 -7.78 15.50
CA ILE A 122 -12.83 -6.85 15.15
C ILE A 122 -13.80 -6.64 16.30
N ASP A 123 -14.07 -7.68 17.09
CA ASP A 123 -14.97 -7.61 18.25
C ASP A 123 -14.45 -6.68 19.35
N ALA A 124 -13.15 -6.42 19.40
CA ALA A 124 -12.59 -5.46 20.34
C ALA A 124 -13.16 -4.05 20.14
N PHE A 125 -13.61 -3.71 18.93
CA PHE A 125 -14.13 -2.38 18.60
C PHE A 125 -15.65 -2.24 18.78
N ALA A 126 -16.34 -3.27 19.29
CA ALA A 126 -17.79 -3.23 19.46
C ALA A 126 -18.22 -2.06 20.37
N GLY A 127 -19.10 -1.19 19.87
CA GLY A 127 -19.56 0.00 20.60
C GLY A 127 -18.52 1.11 20.79
N VAL A 128 -17.37 1.05 20.11
CA VAL A 128 -16.30 2.07 20.21
C VAL A 128 -16.37 3.05 19.04
N ASN A 129 -15.98 4.31 19.25
CA ASN A 129 -15.77 5.29 18.19
C ASN A 129 -14.39 5.07 17.55
N VAL A 130 -14.33 4.75 16.25
CA VAL A 130 -13.11 4.30 15.56
C VAL A 130 -12.71 5.25 14.43
N ALA A 131 -11.49 5.78 14.51
CA ALA A 131 -10.87 6.57 13.45
C ALA A 131 -9.85 5.71 12.70
N ILE A 132 -10.18 5.29 11.48
CA ILE A 132 -9.29 4.49 10.63
C ILE A 132 -8.45 5.45 9.80
N VAL A 133 -7.13 5.35 9.90
CA VAL A 133 -6.22 6.15 9.06
C VAL A 133 -5.71 5.29 7.91
N ALA A 134 -5.95 5.75 6.68
CA ALA A 134 -5.43 5.17 5.46
C ALA A 134 -4.16 5.91 5.03
N ASP A 135 -3.03 5.20 5.00
CA ASP A 135 -1.80 5.65 4.35
C ASP A 135 -2.09 5.94 2.88
N ARG A 136 -1.39 6.91 2.28
CA ARG A 136 -1.66 7.37 0.90
C ARG A 136 -1.08 6.43 -0.16
N ASP A 137 -1.39 5.15 -0.05
CA ASP A 137 -1.04 4.14 -1.05
C ASP A 137 -2.11 3.04 -1.20
N LEU A 138 -1.93 2.19 -2.22
CA LEU A 138 -2.90 1.15 -2.55
C LEU A 138 -3.20 0.21 -1.37
N ALA A 139 -2.17 -0.19 -0.61
CA ALA A 139 -2.33 -1.13 0.49
C ALA A 139 -3.07 -0.48 1.66
N GLY A 140 -2.71 0.76 2.01
CA GLY A 140 -3.39 1.56 3.02
C GLY A 140 -4.86 1.78 2.70
N TYR A 141 -5.19 2.13 1.45
CA TYR A 141 -6.58 2.31 1.03
C TYR A 141 -7.39 1.02 1.08
N GLN A 142 -6.87 -0.09 0.55
CA GLN A 142 -7.55 -1.38 0.57
C GLN A 142 -7.79 -1.88 1.99
N ARG A 143 -6.81 -1.70 2.87
CA ARG A 143 -6.95 -2.03 4.29
C ARG A 143 -8.06 -1.22 4.95
N ALA A 144 -8.08 0.09 4.73
CA ALA A 144 -9.08 0.97 5.33
C ALA A 144 -10.50 0.64 4.85
N ILE A 145 -10.68 0.30 3.57
CA ILE A 145 -11.94 -0.21 3.01
C ILE A 145 -12.37 -1.47 3.76
N ASN A 146 -11.50 -2.49 3.83
CA ASN A 146 -11.84 -3.76 4.48
C ASN A 146 -12.18 -3.58 5.96
N LEU A 147 -11.43 -2.74 6.69
CA LEU A 147 -11.70 -2.48 8.09
C LEU A 147 -13.03 -1.76 8.28
N HIS A 148 -13.30 -0.75 7.46
CA HIS A 148 -14.56 -0.02 7.50
C HIS A 148 -15.75 -0.97 7.28
N GLU A 149 -15.72 -1.81 6.24
CA GLU A 149 -16.76 -2.81 5.96
C GLU A 149 -16.99 -3.76 7.15
N ARG A 150 -15.93 -4.20 7.82
CA ARG A 150 -16.03 -5.14 8.96
C ARG A 150 -16.46 -4.49 10.26
N LEU A 151 -16.22 -3.19 10.40
CA LEU A 151 -16.60 -2.41 11.58
C LEU A 151 -17.99 -1.77 11.44
N GLN A 152 -18.52 -1.66 10.22
CA GLN A 152 -19.88 -1.21 9.98
C GLN A 152 -20.89 -2.07 10.76
N GLY A 153 -21.79 -1.40 11.48
CA GLY A 153 -22.79 -2.05 12.33
C GLY A 153 -22.24 -2.70 13.60
N ARG A 154 -20.93 -2.63 13.87
CA ARG A 154 -20.30 -3.17 15.09
C ARG A 154 -19.68 -2.09 15.97
N ALA A 155 -18.89 -1.20 15.38
CA ALA A 155 -18.41 0.01 16.07
C ALA A 155 -19.56 0.99 16.31
N ALA A 156 -19.45 1.84 17.33
CA ALA A 156 -20.45 2.89 17.57
C ALA A 156 -20.43 3.94 16.44
N GLN A 157 -19.23 4.35 16.05
CA GLN A 157 -18.99 5.23 14.91
C GLN A 157 -17.69 4.83 14.22
N VAL A 158 -17.62 5.05 12.91
CA VAL A 158 -16.40 4.87 12.13
C VAL A 158 -16.18 6.11 11.28
N VAL A 159 -14.98 6.69 11.36
CA VAL A 159 -14.53 7.75 10.46
C VAL A 159 -13.30 7.27 9.70
N LEU A 160 -13.24 7.60 8.42
CA LEU A 160 -12.10 7.33 7.55
C LEU A 160 -11.29 8.62 7.41
N LEU A 161 -9.99 8.51 7.66
CA LEU A 161 -9.04 9.61 7.61
C LEU A 161 -7.90 9.27 6.66
N THR A 162 -7.33 10.28 6.03
CA THR A 162 -6.07 10.16 5.30
C THR A 162 -5.20 11.39 5.57
N PRO A 163 -3.85 11.26 5.57
CA PRO A 163 -2.95 12.40 5.68
C PRO A 163 -3.34 13.53 4.72
N ALA A 164 -3.39 14.77 5.18
CA ALA A 164 -3.74 15.92 4.31
C ALA A 164 -2.65 16.23 3.26
N ILE A 165 -1.40 15.84 3.50
CA ILE A 165 -0.27 16.02 2.57
C ILE A 165 -0.43 15.16 1.30
N GLU A 166 -0.63 15.77 0.13
CA GLU A 166 -0.87 15.08 -1.16
C GLU A 166 0.43 14.49 -1.77
N VAL A 167 1.09 13.62 -0.99
CA VAL A 167 2.28 12.88 -1.39
C VAL A 167 1.98 11.38 -1.33
N ASP A 168 2.37 10.66 -2.38
CA ASP A 168 2.26 9.20 -2.45
C ASP A 168 2.98 8.55 -1.26
N LYS A 169 2.33 7.58 -0.62
CA LYS A 169 2.81 6.83 0.56
C LYS A 169 2.96 7.65 1.84
N ALA A 170 2.41 8.85 1.89
CA ALA A 170 2.38 9.60 3.13
C ALA A 170 1.61 8.81 4.21
N ASP A 171 2.22 8.72 5.39
CA ASP A 171 1.64 8.10 6.59
C ASP A 171 1.27 9.17 7.66
N VAL A 172 0.77 8.71 8.81
CA VAL A 172 0.46 9.59 9.96
C VAL A 172 1.69 10.38 10.40
N THR A 173 2.85 9.74 10.46
CA THR A 173 4.08 10.38 10.91
C THR A 173 4.52 11.46 9.94
N ASP A 174 4.37 11.26 8.63
CA ASP A 174 4.65 12.26 7.61
C ASP A 174 3.73 13.48 7.74
N HIS A 175 2.44 13.25 8.01
CA HIS A 175 1.48 14.34 8.27
C HIS A 175 1.92 15.21 9.45
N VAL A 176 2.27 14.57 10.58
CA VAL A 176 2.73 15.28 11.78
C VAL A 176 4.05 16.00 11.53
N ASN A 177 5.03 15.35 10.90
CA ASN A 177 6.34 15.93 10.59
C ASN A 177 6.26 17.08 9.59
N SER A 178 5.21 17.11 8.76
CA SER A 178 4.94 18.21 7.83
C SER A 178 4.29 19.42 8.51
N GLY A 179 4.10 19.39 9.84
CA GLY A 179 3.52 20.49 10.61
C GLY A 179 2.00 20.63 10.45
N LEU A 180 1.33 19.62 9.92
CA LEU A 180 -0.12 19.66 9.67
C LEU A 180 -0.95 19.23 10.88
N TRP A 181 -0.32 18.78 11.98
CA TRP A 181 -1.03 18.38 13.18
C TRP A 181 -1.67 19.58 13.89
N GLU A 182 -2.99 19.63 13.91
CA GLU A 182 -3.76 20.67 14.58
C GLU A 182 -4.34 20.18 15.91
N ARG A 183 -3.76 20.61 17.04
CA ARG A 183 -4.17 20.12 18.37
C ARG A 183 -5.64 20.40 18.72
N SER A 184 -6.18 21.52 18.23
CA SER A 184 -7.57 21.92 18.44
C SER A 184 -8.56 21.16 17.55
N ASP A 185 -8.10 20.60 16.44
CA ASP A 185 -8.94 19.79 15.58
C ASP A 185 -9.12 18.38 16.18
N LEU A 186 -10.33 17.84 16.08
CA LEU A 186 -10.66 16.52 16.62
C LEU A 186 -9.81 15.44 15.95
N PHE A 187 -9.60 15.58 14.64
CA PHE A 187 -8.82 14.66 13.83
C PHE A 187 -7.46 15.22 13.42
N GLY A 188 -6.95 16.21 14.17
CA GLY A 188 -5.58 16.66 14.03
C GLY A 188 -5.18 17.20 12.66
N GLY A 189 -6.11 17.74 11.87
CA GLY A 189 -5.83 18.25 10.52
C GLY A 189 -5.85 17.18 9.43
N PHE A 190 -6.20 15.93 9.75
CA PHE A 190 -6.38 14.88 8.75
C PHE A 190 -7.60 15.16 7.86
N THR A 191 -7.52 14.72 6.60
CA THR A 191 -8.67 14.79 5.69
C THR A 191 -9.63 13.66 6.02
N ILE A 192 -10.85 14.03 6.44
CA ILE A 192 -11.98 13.08 6.52
C ILE A 192 -12.41 12.76 5.09
N ILE A 193 -12.47 11.47 4.76
CA ILE A 193 -12.89 10.98 3.44
C ILE A 193 -14.10 10.07 3.56
N THR A 194 -14.95 10.08 2.56
CA THR A 194 -16.06 9.13 2.48
C THR A 194 -15.57 7.76 1.99
N PRO A 195 -16.33 6.66 2.22
CA PRO A 195 -16.02 5.37 1.63
C PRO A 195 -15.91 5.44 0.11
N ALA A 196 -16.81 6.18 -0.55
CA ALA A 196 -16.78 6.36 -2.01
C ALA A 196 -15.50 7.06 -2.49
N GLU A 197 -15.02 8.06 -1.78
CA GLU A 197 -13.74 8.72 -2.10
C GLU A 197 -12.54 7.80 -1.86
N LEU A 198 -12.58 7.01 -0.80
CA LEU A 198 -11.56 6.02 -0.51
C LEU A 198 -11.48 4.95 -1.61
N TYR A 199 -12.62 4.47 -2.13
CA TYR A 199 -12.64 3.58 -3.30
C TYR A 199 -12.03 4.23 -4.54
N ALA A 200 -12.33 5.51 -4.80
CA ALA A 200 -11.75 6.24 -5.93
C ALA A 200 -10.22 6.38 -5.81
N LEU A 201 -9.72 6.68 -4.62
CA LEU A 201 -8.28 6.72 -4.33
C LEU A 201 -7.61 5.36 -4.52
N ALA A 202 -8.25 4.28 -4.04
CA ALA A 202 -7.78 2.91 -4.22
C ALA A 202 -7.73 2.51 -5.70
N ALA A 203 -8.76 2.84 -6.49
CA ALA A 203 -8.80 2.59 -7.93
C ALA A 203 -7.68 3.35 -8.66
N ALA A 204 -7.49 4.64 -8.37
CA ALA A 204 -6.39 5.40 -8.95
C ALA A 204 -5.01 4.83 -8.58
N ALA A 205 -4.81 4.39 -7.33
CA ALA A 205 -3.57 3.75 -6.91
C ALA A 205 -3.35 2.38 -7.59
N LYS A 206 -4.41 1.61 -7.81
CA LYS A 206 -4.38 0.33 -8.57
C LYS A 206 -3.98 0.56 -10.02
N ALA A 207 -4.53 1.60 -10.67
CA ALA A 207 -4.15 1.99 -12.03
C ALA A 207 -2.68 2.40 -12.11
N ARG A 208 -2.18 3.21 -11.14
CA ARG A 208 -0.75 3.57 -11.07
C ARG A 208 0.14 2.33 -10.92
N TRP A 209 -0.22 1.40 -10.04
CA TRP A 209 0.52 0.15 -9.86
C TRP A 209 0.56 -0.72 -11.14
N ALA A 210 -0.55 -0.82 -11.86
CA ALA A 210 -0.60 -1.51 -13.16
C ALA A 210 0.25 -0.78 -14.21
N ALA A 211 0.25 0.56 -14.22
CA ALA A 211 1.10 1.34 -15.12
C ALA A 211 2.60 1.17 -14.84
N ASP A 212 3.03 1.10 -13.58
CA ASP A 212 4.45 0.81 -13.25
C ASP A 212 4.89 -0.56 -13.79
N ARG A 213 3.98 -1.55 -13.71
CA ARG A 213 4.22 -2.89 -14.27
C ARG A 213 4.22 -2.88 -15.80
N PHE A 214 3.34 -2.09 -16.42
CA PHE A 214 3.35 -1.85 -17.85
C PHE A 214 4.70 -1.28 -18.31
N ASP A 215 5.18 -0.25 -17.63
CA ASP A 215 6.44 0.43 -17.97
C ASP A 215 7.62 -0.53 -17.84
N THR A 216 7.65 -1.31 -16.75
CA THR A 216 8.62 -2.40 -16.56
C THR A 216 8.54 -3.41 -17.71
N ALA A 217 7.35 -3.87 -18.07
CA ALA A 217 7.16 -4.87 -19.10
C ALA A 217 7.58 -4.36 -20.49
N LEU A 218 7.31 -3.11 -20.83
CA LEU A 218 7.79 -2.50 -22.07
C LEU A 218 9.32 -2.36 -22.09
N GLN A 219 9.93 -1.98 -20.97
CA GLN A 219 11.38 -1.87 -20.87
C GLN A 219 12.05 -3.23 -21.11
N GLU A 220 11.52 -4.29 -20.49
CA GLU A 220 12.01 -5.66 -20.65
C GLU A 220 11.76 -6.19 -22.07
N ALA A 221 10.60 -5.88 -22.66
CA ALA A 221 10.30 -6.23 -24.04
C ALA A 221 11.33 -5.65 -25.02
N ARG A 222 11.66 -4.36 -24.88
CA ARG A 222 12.70 -3.69 -25.68
C ARG A 222 14.06 -4.35 -25.49
N ALA A 223 14.49 -4.55 -24.25
CA ALA A 223 15.79 -5.15 -23.97
C ALA A 223 15.94 -6.58 -24.52
N HIS A 224 14.86 -7.37 -24.51
CA HIS A 224 14.87 -8.70 -25.15
C HIS A 224 14.82 -8.59 -26.68
N HIS A 225 14.14 -7.58 -27.23
CA HIS A 225 14.11 -7.32 -28.68
C HIS A 225 15.49 -6.97 -29.23
N ASP A 226 16.24 -6.11 -28.53
CA ASP A 226 17.59 -5.68 -28.94
C ASP A 226 18.59 -6.85 -28.97
N ARG A 227 18.28 -7.95 -28.30
CA ARG A 227 19.08 -9.20 -28.29
C ARG A 227 18.61 -10.23 -29.30
N ARG A 228 17.64 -9.90 -30.16
CA ARG A 228 17.11 -10.80 -31.19
C ARG A 228 18.22 -11.23 -32.14
N GLY A 229 18.34 -12.53 -32.36
CA GLY A 229 19.42 -13.12 -33.17
C GLY A 229 20.75 -13.27 -32.43
N LEU A 230 20.96 -12.56 -31.32
CA LEU A 230 22.17 -12.66 -30.48
C LEU A 230 22.00 -13.68 -29.36
N VAL A 231 20.82 -13.76 -28.74
CA VAL A 231 20.52 -14.67 -27.63
C VAL A 231 19.35 -15.57 -28.01
N HIS A 232 19.50 -16.89 -27.89
CA HIS A 232 18.44 -17.85 -28.16
C HIS A 232 17.21 -17.58 -27.27
N GLY A 233 16.01 -17.57 -27.87
CA GLY A 233 14.76 -17.34 -27.15
C GLY A 233 14.44 -15.88 -26.81
N SER A 234 15.33 -14.93 -27.09
CA SER A 234 15.12 -13.48 -26.88
C SER A 234 13.85 -12.94 -27.54
N ALA A 235 13.59 -13.30 -28.80
CA ALA A 235 12.37 -12.90 -29.51
C ALA A 235 11.09 -13.40 -28.82
N ARG A 236 11.11 -14.64 -28.32
CA ARG A 236 9.98 -15.23 -27.57
C ARG A 236 9.78 -14.51 -26.24
N ASN A 237 10.87 -14.16 -25.55
CA ASN A 237 10.81 -13.41 -24.30
C ASN A 237 10.29 -11.99 -24.49
N ALA A 238 10.75 -11.29 -25.53
CA ALA A 238 10.24 -9.97 -25.91
C ALA A 238 8.72 -9.99 -26.15
N ALA A 239 8.22 -10.99 -26.89
CA ALA A 239 6.78 -11.16 -27.13
C ALA A 239 5.99 -11.41 -25.83
N ARG A 240 6.53 -12.21 -24.90
CA ARG A 240 5.88 -12.45 -23.60
C ARG A 240 5.82 -11.19 -22.73
N TRP A 241 6.87 -10.37 -22.75
CA TRP A 241 6.89 -9.08 -22.04
C TRP A 241 5.94 -8.06 -22.68
N LEU A 242 5.82 -8.01 -24.01
CA LEU A 242 4.79 -7.21 -24.68
C LEU A 242 3.37 -7.67 -24.31
N ALA A 243 3.14 -8.98 -24.20
CA ALA A 243 1.85 -9.52 -23.77
C ALA A 243 1.51 -9.13 -22.31
N GLU A 244 2.50 -9.11 -21.42
CA GLU A 244 2.34 -8.57 -20.06
C GLU A 244 2.00 -7.08 -20.08
N ALA A 245 2.72 -6.26 -20.88
CA ALA A 245 2.38 -4.85 -21.04
C ALA A 245 0.93 -4.68 -21.54
N ALA A 246 0.50 -5.47 -22.52
CA ALA A 246 -0.89 -5.44 -23.00
C ALA A 246 -1.90 -5.81 -21.90
N ALA A 247 -1.58 -6.77 -21.04
CA ALA A 247 -2.43 -7.15 -19.92
C ALA A 247 -2.52 -6.04 -18.86
N GLN A 248 -1.41 -5.37 -18.56
CA GLN A 248 -1.41 -4.24 -17.63
C GLN A 248 -2.14 -3.02 -18.19
N LEU A 249 -2.03 -2.74 -19.51
CA LEU A 249 -2.82 -1.71 -20.17
C LEU A 249 -4.32 -1.99 -20.04
N ARG A 250 -4.75 -3.24 -20.28
CA ARG A 250 -6.16 -3.62 -20.06
C ARG A 250 -6.60 -3.43 -18.62
N ALA A 251 -5.77 -3.79 -17.65
CA ALA A 251 -6.10 -3.55 -16.23
C ALA A 251 -6.30 -2.06 -15.91
N VAL A 252 -5.55 -1.16 -16.54
CA VAL A 252 -5.75 0.30 -16.41
C VAL A 252 -7.02 0.75 -17.13
N GLN A 253 -7.35 0.19 -18.29
CA GLN A 253 -8.62 0.43 -19.00
C GLN A 253 -9.83 0.02 -18.16
N ASP A 254 -9.82 -1.20 -17.63
CA ASP A 254 -10.91 -1.71 -16.79
C ASP A 254 -11.09 -0.81 -15.54
N THR A 255 -9.99 -0.42 -14.90
CA THR A 255 -10.01 0.47 -13.73
C THR A 255 -10.50 1.88 -14.09
N HIS A 256 -10.16 2.39 -15.28
CA HIS A 256 -10.67 3.65 -15.79
C HIS A 256 -12.19 3.60 -15.93
N ASP A 257 -12.73 2.58 -16.58
CA ASP A 257 -14.17 2.46 -16.85
C ASP A 257 -14.97 2.30 -15.55
N GLU A 258 -14.48 1.48 -14.61
CA GLU A 258 -15.01 1.36 -13.25
C GLU A 258 -15.04 2.71 -12.53
N LEU A 259 -13.93 3.46 -12.57
CA LEU A 259 -13.78 4.73 -11.87
C LEU A 259 -14.64 5.83 -12.48
N GLN A 260 -14.80 5.87 -13.80
CA GLN A 260 -15.71 6.80 -14.48
C GLN A 260 -17.16 6.55 -14.07
N HIS A 261 -17.59 5.28 -14.02
CA HIS A 261 -18.93 4.92 -13.55
C HIS A 261 -19.13 5.35 -12.08
N HIS A 262 -18.16 5.02 -11.22
CA HIS A 262 -18.19 5.37 -9.79
C HIS A 262 -18.22 6.88 -9.56
N SER A 263 -17.38 7.65 -10.26
CA SER A 263 -17.32 9.12 -10.15
C SER A 263 -18.63 9.78 -10.59
N ASN A 264 -19.31 9.23 -11.60
CA ASN A 264 -20.61 9.71 -12.03
C ASN A 264 -21.71 9.47 -10.98
N GLN A 265 -21.65 8.35 -10.26
CA GLN A 265 -22.59 8.02 -9.18
C GLN A 265 -22.30 8.76 -7.87
N HIS A 266 -21.02 8.98 -7.57
CA HIS A 266 -20.53 9.53 -6.31
C HIS A 266 -19.68 10.78 -6.57
N ARG A 267 -20.33 11.85 -7.05
CA ARG A 267 -19.64 13.09 -7.41
C ARG A 267 -18.96 13.74 -6.21
N SER A 268 -17.64 13.76 -6.23
CA SER A 268 -16.83 14.55 -5.31
C SER A 268 -15.55 15.06 -6.00
N PRO A 269 -14.91 16.13 -5.49
CA PRO A 269 -13.64 16.60 -6.03
C PRO A 269 -12.54 15.53 -6.01
N VAL A 270 -12.53 14.66 -5.01
CA VAL A 270 -11.54 13.57 -4.89
C VAL A 270 -11.77 12.52 -5.98
N ALA A 271 -13.01 12.09 -6.17
CA ALA A 271 -13.36 11.13 -7.22
C ALA A 271 -13.10 11.68 -8.63
N GLY A 272 -13.40 12.96 -8.87
CA GLY A 272 -13.10 13.65 -10.12
C GLY A 272 -11.61 13.68 -10.44
N ARG A 273 -10.77 14.13 -9.50
CA ARG A 273 -9.31 14.14 -9.68
C ARG A 273 -8.73 12.76 -9.90
N ALA A 274 -9.24 11.76 -9.18
CA ALA A 274 -8.83 10.36 -9.36
C ALA A 274 -9.13 9.87 -10.78
N ALA A 275 -10.35 10.13 -11.29
CA ALA A 275 -10.76 9.74 -12.65
C ALA A 275 -9.90 10.41 -13.73
N GLU A 276 -9.66 11.72 -13.63
CA GLU A 276 -8.82 12.49 -14.56
C GLU A 276 -7.37 11.99 -14.58
N ALA A 277 -6.81 11.67 -13.40
CA ALA A 277 -5.47 11.12 -13.28
C ALA A 277 -5.34 9.76 -13.99
N VAL A 278 -6.35 8.88 -13.83
CA VAL A 278 -6.37 7.57 -14.49
C VAL A 278 -6.57 7.70 -15.99
N GLU A 279 -7.41 8.63 -16.46
CA GLU A 279 -7.60 8.90 -17.88
C GLU A 279 -6.29 9.38 -18.54
N THR A 280 -5.61 10.35 -17.91
CA THR A 280 -4.31 10.85 -18.37
C THR A 280 -3.28 9.72 -18.46
N LEU A 281 -3.24 8.86 -17.43
CA LEU A 281 -2.37 7.70 -17.38
C LEU A 281 -2.68 6.73 -18.54
N LEU A 282 -3.95 6.41 -18.76
CA LEU A 282 -4.38 5.51 -19.81
C LEU A 282 -3.98 6.01 -21.20
N GLN A 283 -4.19 7.30 -21.49
CA GLN A 283 -3.82 7.89 -22.78
C GLN A 283 -2.31 7.76 -23.06
N ARG A 284 -1.48 8.01 -22.05
CA ARG A 284 -0.02 7.80 -22.12
C ARG A 284 0.30 6.34 -22.48
N LEU A 285 -0.26 5.39 -21.74
CA LEU A 285 0.01 3.95 -21.95
C LEU A 285 -0.39 3.49 -23.35
N ILE A 286 -1.53 3.96 -23.88
CA ILE A 286 -1.98 3.64 -25.24
C ILE A 286 -0.96 4.10 -26.28
N VAL A 287 -0.46 5.34 -26.16
CA VAL A 287 0.55 5.89 -27.06
C VAL A 287 1.84 5.08 -27.01
N ASP A 288 2.33 4.78 -25.80
CA ASP A 288 3.58 4.04 -25.62
C ASP A 288 3.48 2.59 -26.12
N TYR A 289 2.35 1.92 -25.88
CA TYR A 289 2.12 0.57 -26.38
C TYR A 289 2.08 0.53 -27.91
N ARG A 290 1.38 1.50 -28.55
CA ARG A 290 1.32 1.62 -30.02
C ARG A 290 2.71 1.87 -30.61
N ARG A 291 3.51 2.76 -30.03
CA ARG A 291 4.89 3.01 -30.47
C ARG A 291 5.75 1.74 -30.41
N SER A 292 5.57 0.94 -29.36
CA SER A 292 6.35 -0.28 -29.12
C SER A 292 5.95 -1.47 -30.01
N THR A 293 4.79 -1.40 -30.67
CA THR A 293 4.24 -2.48 -31.51
C THR A 293 4.26 -2.16 -33.01
N ARG A 294 4.53 -0.91 -33.40
CA ARG A 294 4.74 -0.54 -34.80
C ARG A 294 5.97 -1.27 -35.37
N ARG A 295 5.80 -1.91 -36.54
CA ARG A 295 6.95 -2.38 -37.33
C ARG A 295 7.72 -1.16 -37.85
N PRO A 296 9.08 -1.18 -37.86
CA PRO A 296 9.84 -0.16 -38.57
C PRO A 296 9.45 -0.17 -40.05
N PRO A 297 9.47 0.99 -40.75
CA PRO A 297 9.20 1.03 -42.17
C PRO A 297 10.19 0.10 -42.88
N THR A 298 9.66 -0.79 -43.72
CA THR A 298 10.47 -1.52 -44.69
C THR A 298 11.00 -0.50 -45.68
N HIS A 299 12.29 -0.17 -45.59
CA HIS A 299 12.94 0.54 -46.69
C HIS A 299 12.79 -0.34 -47.95
N PRO A 300 12.26 0.19 -49.06
CA PRO A 300 12.29 -0.55 -50.31
C PRO A 300 13.76 -0.71 -50.70
N ASP A 301 14.20 -1.96 -50.87
CA ASP A 301 15.50 -2.28 -51.45
C ASP A 301 15.65 -1.49 -52.76
N PHE A 302 16.58 -0.56 -52.79
CA PHE A 302 17.09 -0.03 -54.04
C PHE A 302 17.76 -1.20 -54.76
N LYS A 303 17.05 -1.78 -55.74
CA LYS A 303 17.69 -2.62 -56.76
C LYS A 303 18.64 -1.72 -57.54
N GLU A 304 19.94 -1.87 -57.28
CA GLU A 304 20.96 -1.48 -58.25
C GLU A 304 20.75 -2.32 -59.51
N SER A 305 20.29 -1.67 -60.57
CA SER A 305 20.33 -2.19 -61.92
C SER A 305 21.76 -2.08 -62.43
N ALA A 306 22.22 -3.18 -63.05
CA ALA A 306 23.53 -3.41 -63.65
C ALA A 306 23.96 -2.37 -64.70
#